data_AF-A0A2V2ADI3-F1
#
_entry.id   AF-A0A2V2ADI3-F1
#
_cell.length_a   1.000
_cell.length_b   1.000
_cell.length_c   1.000
_cell.angle_alpha   90.00
_cell.angle_beta   90.00
_cell.angle_gamma   90.00
#
_symmetry.space_group_name_H-M   'P 1'
#
loop_
_entity.id
_entity.type
_entity.pdbx_description
1 polymer ?
#
loop_
_entity_poly.entity_id
_entity_poly.type
_entity_poly.pdbx_seq_one_letter_code
_entity_poly.pdbx_strand_id
1 'polypeptide(L)'
;MLCQQELSPAAKDRLQRFDRYVRDTASEAARDARNDWQQIVRDVGQAIVTLTVSQVMLDNLGGRIATLPGDTQTFQEELLSRLQWLRTAVANGDWLNRPAYRGANPTASIRQIADILRAEAVGLRANLDAEALAAKRLRLKELEARRLLSVHIESVAQVIENLAHRAKLQSCLEDIGNTRPISLLAGHLSRTYVSEALAARMNDELSRLDLYHIRAGVSSTGDAGSVRLGILLHECQLDPHLVLSEAEQRICALANAD
;
A
#
# COMPACT_ATOMS: atom_id res chain seq x y z
N MET A 1 -27.61 -73.07 67.51
CA MET A 1 -26.57 -73.72 66.68
C MET A 1 -26.00 -72.68 65.75
N LEU A 2 -24.84 -72.10 66.08
CA LEU A 2 -24.09 -71.26 65.16
C LEU A 2 -23.34 -72.19 64.20
N CYS A 3 -23.74 -72.20 62.93
CA CYS A 3 -23.08 -73.00 61.88
C CYS A 3 -21.73 -72.39 61.53
N GLN A 4 -20.74 -72.54 62.39
CA GLN A 4 -19.35 -72.23 62.08
C GLN A 4 -18.71 -73.46 61.42
N GLN A 5 -18.83 -73.56 60.10
CA GLN A 5 -18.06 -74.51 59.29
C GLN A 5 -16.72 -73.88 58.92
N GLU A 6 -15.64 -74.66 59.02
CA GLU A 6 -14.32 -74.23 58.58
C GLU A 6 -14.29 -74.00 57.07
N LEU A 7 -13.79 -72.83 56.66
CA LEU A 7 -13.72 -72.43 55.25
C LEU A 7 -12.71 -73.30 54.51
N SER A 8 -13.18 -74.02 53.48
CA SER A 8 -12.29 -74.71 52.55
C SER A 8 -11.37 -73.70 51.82
N PRO A 9 -10.17 -74.11 51.39
CA PRO A 9 -9.23 -73.21 50.70
C PRO A 9 -9.85 -72.48 49.50
N ALA A 10 -10.70 -73.17 48.73
CA ALA A 10 -11.41 -72.59 47.58
C ALA A 10 -12.54 -71.62 47.97
N ALA A 11 -13.17 -71.79 49.14
CA ALA A 11 -14.15 -70.84 49.64
C ALA A 11 -13.48 -69.58 50.21
N LYS A 12 -12.34 -69.75 50.89
CA LYS A 12 -11.51 -68.64 51.38
C LYS A 12 -10.98 -67.77 50.23
N ASP A 13 -10.47 -68.39 49.17
CA ASP A 13 -10.00 -67.68 47.98
C ASP A 13 -11.12 -66.90 47.26
N ARG A 14 -12.32 -67.49 47.13
CA ARG A 14 -13.49 -66.80 46.56
C ARG A 14 -13.93 -65.59 47.39
N LEU A 15 -13.97 -65.73 48.71
CA LEU A 15 -14.29 -64.60 49.60
C LEU A 15 -13.22 -63.50 49.54
N GLN A 16 -11.94 -63.86 49.44
CA GLN A 16 -10.85 -62.88 49.28
C GLN A 16 -10.94 -62.13 47.94
N ARG A 17 -11.29 -62.81 46.85
CA ARG A 17 -11.54 -62.17 45.55
C ARG A 17 -12.76 -61.26 45.56
N PHE A 18 -13.83 -61.68 46.21
CA PHE A 18 -15.03 -60.86 46.38
C PHE A 18 -14.76 -59.61 47.22
N ASP A 19 -14.09 -59.75 48.37
CA ASP A 19 -13.68 -58.61 49.21
C ASP A 19 -12.78 -57.64 48.43
N ARG A 20 -11.81 -58.15 47.65
CA ARG A 20 -10.97 -57.32 46.78
C ARG A 20 -11.80 -56.61 45.71
N TYR A 21 -12.67 -57.31 45.00
CA TYR A 21 -13.53 -56.71 43.97
C TYR A 21 -14.42 -55.60 44.55
N VAL A 22 -15.05 -55.83 45.71
CA VAL A 22 -15.90 -54.82 46.36
C VAL A 22 -15.08 -53.61 46.79
N ARG A 23 -13.88 -53.81 47.34
CA ARG A 23 -12.97 -52.70 47.70
C ARG A 23 -12.49 -51.94 46.48
N ASP A 24 -12.08 -52.62 45.42
CA ASP A 24 -11.57 -52.00 44.21
C ASP A 24 -12.69 -51.20 43.51
N THR A 25 -13.89 -51.77 43.39
CA THR A 25 -15.05 -51.10 42.80
C THR A 25 -15.49 -49.89 43.63
N ALA A 26 -15.54 -50.03 44.96
CA ALA A 26 -15.87 -48.91 45.85
C ALA A 26 -14.79 -47.80 45.80
N SER A 27 -13.52 -48.19 45.69
CA SER A 27 -12.40 -47.26 45.55
C SER A 27 -12.43 -46.51 44.22
N GLU A 28 -12.78 -47.19 43.13
CA GLU A 28 -12.94 -46.58 41.81
C GLU A 28 -14.11 -45.57 41.81
N ALA A 29 -15.29 -45.98 42.29
CA ALA A 29 -16.45 -45.10 42.41
C ALA A 29 -16.16 -43.86 43.30
N ALA A 30 -15.44 -44.04 44.41
CA ALA A 30 -15.04 -42.94 45.27
C ALA A 30 -14.04 -41.99 44.59
N ARG A 31 -13.11 -42.52 43.78
CA ARG A 31 -12.16 -41.71 43.01
C ARG A 31 -12.88 -40.89 41.95
N ASP A 32 -13.82 -41.50 41.23
CA ASP A 32 -14.57 -40.82 40.16
C ASP A 32 -15.44 -39.72 40.75
N ALA A 33 -16.20 -40.01 41.82
CA ALA A 33 -16.97 -38.99 42.53
C ALA A 33 -16.11 -37.83 43.06
N ARG A 34 -14.88 -38.11 43.51
CA ARG A 34 -13.93 -37.08 43.94
C ARG A 34 -13.45 -36.23 42.78
N ASN A 35 -13.16 -36.84 41.63
CA ASN A 35 -12.73 -36.13 40.43
C ASN A 35 -13.86 -35.22 39.91
N ASP A 36 -15.08 -35.74 39.85
CA ASP A 36 -16.27 -34.98 39.44
C ASP A 36 -16.52 -33.81 40.38
N TRP A 37 -16.44 -34.03 41.69
CA TRP A 37 -16.54 -32.96 42.68
C TRP A 37 -15.47 -31.88 42.48
N GLN A 38 -14.21 -32.28 42.32
CA GLN A 38 -13.12 -31.34 42.08
C GLN A 38 -13.32 -30.54 40.79
N GLN A 39 -13.90 -31.15 39.75
CA GLN A 39 -14.25 -30.46 38.52
C GLN A 39 -15.33 -29.41 38.76
N ILE A 40 -16.42 -29.77 39.44
CA ILE A 40 -17.50 -28.83 39.79
C ILE A 40 -16.96 -27.66 40.61
N VAL A 41 -16.10 -27.91 41.61
CA VAL A 41 -15.48 -26.85 42.42
C VAL A 41 -14.67 -25.89 41.56
N ARG A 42 -13.89 -26.41 40.60
CA ARG A 42 -13.13 -25.57 39.65
C ARG A 42 -14.07 -24.74 38.77
N ASP A 43 -15.10 -25.36 38.20
CA ASP A 43 -16.04 -24.70 37.29
C ASP A 43 -16.80 -23.57 38.00
N VAL A 44 -17.27 -23.79 39.23
CA VAL A 44 -17.92 -22.77 40.06
C VAL A 44 -16.94 -21.65 40.44
N GLY A 45 -15.69 -22.00 40.73
CA GLY A 45 -14.63 -21.03 41.02
C GLY A 45 -14.33 -20.10 39.84
N GLN A 46 -14.38 -20.63 38.62
CA GLN A 46 -14.08 -19.91 37.38
C GLN A 46 -15.31 -19.25 36.73
N ALA A 47 -16.53 -19.61 37.13
CA ALA A 47 -17.75 -19.05 36.56
C ALA A 47 -17.80 -17.52 36.70
N ILE A 48 -18.20 -16.84 35.62
CA ILE A 48 -18.41 -15.39 35.57
C ILE A 48 -19.84 -15.16 35.06
N VAL A 49 -20.62 -14.38 35.81
CA VAL A 49 -22.02 -14.05 35.50
C VAL A 49 -22.25 -12.55 35.31
N THR A 50 -21.17 -11.79 35.18
CA THR A 50 -21.23 -10.34 34.90
C THR A 50 -21.63 -10.12 33.45
N LEU A 51 -22.72 -9.39 33.24
CA LEU A 51 -23.16 -8.98 31.92
C LEU A 51 -22.53 -7.62 31.59
N THR A 52 -21.90 -7.49 30.42
CA THR A 52 -21.40 -6.21 29.92
C THR A 52 -22.51 -5.55 29.09
N VAL A 53 -23.36 -4.77 29.75
CA VAL A 53 -24.45 -4.03 29.11
C VAL A 53 -24.13 -2.54 29.16
N SER A 54 -24.05 -1.88 28.00
CA SER A 54 -23.82 -0.43 27.94
C SER A 54 -25.11 0.33 28.25
N GLN A 55 -24.99 1.60 28.69
CA GLN A 55 -26.16 2.45 28.92
C GLN A 55 -27.02 2.58 27.67
N VAL A 56 -26.39 2.71 26.50
CA VAL A 56 -27.09 2.76 25.20
C VAL A 56 -27.91 1.48 24.97
N MET A 57 -27.41 0.30 25.33
CA MET A 57 -28.19 -0.93 25.19
C MET A 57 -29.41 -0.93 26.13
N LEU A 58 -29.23 -0.50 27.39
CA LEU A 58 -30.33 -0.38 28.34
C LEU A 58 -31.39 0.62 27.86
N ASP A 59 -30.98 1.77 27.33
CA ASP A 59 -31.90 2.78 26.80
C ASP A 59 -32.69 2.22 25.60
N ASN A 60 -32.02 1.48 24.70
CA ASN A 60 -32.69 0.82 23.57
C ASN A 60 -33.68 -0.27 24.02
N LEU A 61 -33.34 -1.04 25.05
CA LEU A 61 -34.25 -2.02 25.64
C LEU A 61 -35.45 -1.32 26.30
N GLY A 62 -35.21 -0.24 27.04
CA GLY A 62 -36.25 0.58 27.69
C GLY A 62 -37.20 1.23 26.69
N GLY A 63 -36.69 1.66 25.53
CA GLY A 63 -37.51 2.17 24.42
C GLY A 63 -38.46 1.13 23.80
N ARG A 64 -38.22 -0.16 24.01
CA ARG A 64 -39.09 -1.26 23.55
C ARG A 64 -39.97 -1.80 24.67
N ILE A 65 -39.39 -2.05 25.84
CA ILE A 65 -40.06 -2.55 27.04
C ILE A 65 -39.52 -1.78 28.24
N ALA A 66 -40.35 -0.92 28.84
CA ALA A 66 -39.92 0.03 29.86
C ALA A 66 -39.33 -0.63 31.13
N THR A 67 -39.79 -1.83 31.50
CA THR A 67 -39.31 -2.54 32.70
C THR A 67 -37.99 -3.27 32.48
N LEU A 68 -37.65 -3.58 31.23
CA LEU A 68 -36.57 -4.50 30.87
C LEU A 68 -35.17 -4.05 31.34
N PRO A 69 -34.82 -2.75 31.36
CA PRO A 69 -33.56 -2.30 31.93
C PRO A 69 -33.44 -2.64 33.42
N GLY A 70 -34.50 -2.38 34.19
CA GLY A 70 -34.56 -2.68 35.62
C GLY A 70 -34.57 -4.19 35.89
N ASP A 71 -35.33 -4.95 35.11
CA ASP A 71 -35.36 -6.41 35.19
C ASP A 71 -33.98 -7.02 34.90
N THR A 72 -33.25 -6.46 33.92
CA THR A 72 -31.89 -6.92 33.54
C THR A 72 -30.88 -6.63 34.64
N GLN A 73 -30.90 -5.43 35.23
CA GLN A 73 -30.01 -5.06 36.34
C GLN A 73 -30.30 -5.92 37.58
N THR A 74 -31.57 -6.07 37.94
CA THR A 74 -31.99 -6.90 39.08
C THR A 74 -31.56 -8.35 38.89
N PHE A 75 -31.76 -8.91 37.70
CA PHE A 75 -31.37 -10.27 37.39
C PHE A 75 -29.84 -10.46 37.46
N GLN A 76 -29.05 -9.47 37.02
CA GLN A 76 -27.60 -9.51 37.14
C GLN A 76 -27.14 -9.52 38.61
N GLU A 77 -27.72 -8.68 39.46
CA GLU A 77 -27.43 -8.66 40.90
C GLU A 77 -27.76 -10.01 41.56
N GLU A 78 -28.90 -10.60 41.18
CA GLU A 78 -29.34 -11.90 41.70
C GLU A 78 -28.42 -13.04 41.26
N LEU A 79 -27.96 -13.04 40.00
CA LEU A 79 -26.97 -13.99 39.52
C LEU A 79 -25.63 -13.86 40.26
N LEU A 80 -25.17 -12.64 40.52
CA LEU A 80 -23.94 -12.39 41.28
C LEU A 80 -24.08 -12.89 42.73
N SER A 81 -25.19 -12.55 43.40
CA SER A 81 -25.49 -13.03 44.76
C SER A 81 -25.55 -14.55 44.80
N ARG A 82 -26.19 -15.17 43.81
CA ARG A 82 -26.31 -16.63 43.68
C ARG A 82 -24.95 -17.30 43.47
N LEU A 83 -24.10 -16.74 42.62
CA LEU A 83 -22.75 -17.26 42.37
C LEU A 83 -21.86 -17.13 43.61
N GLN A 84 -21.94 -16.00 44.32
CA GLN A 84 -21.23 -15.81 45.59
C GLN A 84 -21.66 -16.83 46.64
N TRP A 85 -22.98 -17.00 46.82
CA TRP A 85 -23.53 -18.04 47.70
C TRP A 85 -23.05 -19.43 47.30
N LEU A 86 -23.05 -19.76 46.00
CA LEU A 86 -22.61 -21.07 45.51
C LEU A 86 -21.12 -21.31 45.82
N ARG A 87 -20.27 -20.29 45.65
CA ARG A 87 -18.84 -20.37 46.00
C ARG A 87 -18.64 -20.58 47.50
N THR A 88 -19.38 -19.87 48.35
CA THR A 88 -19.30 -20.07 49.81
C THR A 88 -19.83 -21.44 50.24
N ALA A 89 -20.91 -21.91 49.60
CA ALA A 89 -21.50 -23.22 49.89
C ALA A 89 -20.55 -24.36 49.50
N VAL A 90 -19.88 -24.25 48.34
CA VAL A 90 -18.87 -25.21 47.90
C VAL A 90 -17.65 -25.22 48.82
N ALA A 91 -17.23 -24.05 49.33
CA ALA A 91 -16.08 -23.95 50.24
C ALA A 91 -16.37 -24.48 51.66
N ASN A 92 -17.55 -24.18 52.19
CA ASN A 92 -17.89 -24.45 53.60
C ASN A 92 -18.75 -25.70 53.79
N GLY A 93 -19.31 -26.27 52.71
CA GLY A 93 -20.25 -27.39 52.76
C GLY A 93 -21.65 -27.02 53.26
N ASP A 94 -21.95 -25.74 53.40
CA ASP A 94 -23.25 -25.24 53.88
C ASP A 94 -24.14 -24.80 52.70
N TRP A 95 -25.29 -25.46 52.56
CA TRP A 95 -26.24 -25.25 51.46
C TRP A 95 -27.51 -24.52 51.90
N LEU A 96 -27.52 -23.95 53.11
CA LEU A 96 -28.65 -23.19 53.65
C LEU A 96 -28.74 -21.77 53.04
N ASN A 97 -29.89 -21.12 53.22
CA ASN A 97 -30.12 -19.71 52.85
C ASN A 97 -29.80 -19.35 51.39
N ARG A 98 -30.11 -20.26 50.48
CA ARG A 98 -30.00 -20.07 49.04
C ARG A 98 -30.78 -18.83 48.58
N PRO A 99 -30.12 -17.83 47.95
CA PRO A 99 -30.81 -16.64 47.44
C PRO A 99 -31.88 -17.00 46.40
N ALA A 100 -33.10 -16.45 46.56
CA ALA A 100 -34.17 -16.59 45.59
C ALA A 100 -34.09 -15.49 44.52
N TYR A 101 -34.53 -15.80 43.30
CA TYR A 101 -34.76 -14.79 42.27
C TYR A 101 -36.05 -14.04 42.59
N ARG A 102 -36.00 -12.71 42.67
CA ARG A 102 -37.14 -11.85 43.01
C ARG A 102 -37.82 -11.31 41.74
N GLY A 103 -37.06 -11.16 40.66
CA GLY A 103 -37.55 -10.67 39.37
C GLY A 103 -37.92 -11.77 38.37
N ALA A 104 -38.67 -11.38 37.34
CA ALA A 104 -38.88 -12.23 36.17
C ALA A 104 -37.55 -12.36 35.38
N ASN A 105 -37.28 -13.54 34.82
CA ASN A 105 -36.10 -13.74 34.00
C ASN A 105 -36.25 -12.97 32.67
N PRO A 106 -35.42 -11.95 32.40
CA PRO A 106 -35.55 -11.10 31.20
C PRO A 106 -35.15 -11.83 29.90
N THR A 107 -34.58 -13.04 29.98
CA THR A 107 -34.04 -13.80 28.83
C THR A 107 -35.08 -14.00 27.73
N ALA A 108 -36.33 -14.31 28.07
CA ALA A 108 -37.38 -14.54 27.08
C ALA A 108 -37.70 -13.26 26.29
N SER A 109 -37.87 -12.14 27.01
CA SER A 109 -38.15 -10.83 26.42
C SER A 109 -36.98 -10.33 25.56
N ILE A 110 -35.75 -10.47 26.04
CA ILE A 110 -34.54 -10.11 25.27
C ILE A 110 -34.44 -10.95 24.00
N ARG A 111 -34.71 -12.27 24.09
CA ARG A 111 -34.68 -13.16 22.92
C ARG A 111 -35.74 -12.76 21.89
N GLN A 112 -36.95 -12.46 22.33
CA GLN A 112 -38.02 -11.98 21.46
C GLN A 112 -37.63 -10.68 20.75
N ILE A 113 -37.06 -9.70 21.47
CA ILE A 113 -36.57 -8.45 20.86
C ILE A 113 -35.48 -8.74 19.83
N ALA A 114 -34.55 -9.64 20.14
CA ALA A 114 -33.47 -10.02 19.21
C ALA A 114 -34.03 -10.66 17.93
N ASP A 115 -35.06 -11.50 18.03
CA ASP A 115 -35.68 -12.15 16.88
C ASP A 115 -36.45 -11.15 16.01
N ILE A 116 -37.18 -10.21 16.64
CA ILE A 116 -37.83 -9.09 15.94
C ILE A 116 -36.80 -8.26 15.17
N LEU A 117 -35.72 -7.85 15.84
CA LEU A 117 -34.64 -7.06 15.23
C LEU A 117 -33.96 -7.79 14.07
N ARG A 118 -33.76 -9.10 14.19
CA ARG A 118 -33.23 -9.92 13.09
C ARG A 118 -34.18 -9.94 11.91
N ALA A 119 -35.48 -10.13 12.14
CA ALA A 119 -36.49 -10.12 11.09
C ALA A 119 -36.58 -8.75 10.39
N GLU A 120 -36.60 -7.66 11.17
CA GLU A 120 -36.53 -6.28 10.65
C GLU A 120 -35.28 -6.07 9.79
N ALA A 121 -34.11 -6.51 10.27
CA ALA A 121 -32.86 -6.38 9.51
C ALA A 121 -32.86 -7.19 8.20
N VAL A 122 -33.47 -8.38 8.19
CA VAL A 122 -33.64 -9.16 6.95
C VAL A 122 -34.57 -8.41 5.98
N GLY A 123 -35.71 -7.91 6.45
CA GLY A 123 -36.64 -7.14 5.62
C GLY A 123 -36.00 -5.88 5.05
N LEU A 124 -35.28 -5.11 5.85
CA LEU A 124 -34.56 -3.92 5.41
C LEU A 124 -33.48 -4.23 4.37
N ARG A 125 -32.77 -5.35 4.50
CA ARG A 125 -31.77 -5.78 3.53
C ARG A 125 -32.39 -6.26 2.23
N ALA A 126 -33.50 -6.99 2.29
CA ALA A 126 -34.22 -7.45 1.10
C ALA A 126 -34.81 -6.29 0.28
N ASN A 127 -35.24 -5.23 0.97
CA ASN A 127 -35.76 -4.01 0.35
C ASN A 127 -34.67 -2.99 0.00
N LEU A 128 -33.39 -3.33 0.23
CA LEU A 128 -32.29 -2.44 -0.08
C LEU A 128 -31.99 -2.52 -1.57
N ASP A 129 -32.35 -1.46 -2.29
CA ASP A 129 -31.91 -1.27 -3.67
C ASP A 129 -30.40 -0.98 -3.69
N ALA A 130 -29.63 -2.05 -3.82
CA ALA A 130 -28.17 -2.00 -3.81
C ALA A 130 -27.63 -1.16 -4.97
N GLU A 131 -28.33 -1.15 -6.12
CA GLU A 131 -27.96 -0.37 -7.28
C GLU A 131 -28.19 1.12 -7.03
N ALA A 132 -29.36 1.51 -6.52
CA ALA A 132 -29.62 2.90 -6.14
C ALA A 132 -28.68 3.39 -5.03
N LEU A 133 -28.33 2.54 -4.05
CA LEU A 133 -27.35 2.90 -3.02
C LEU A 133 -25.95 3.11 -3.60
N ALA A 134 -25.50 2.24 -4.51
CA ALA A 134 -24.22 2.38 -5.18
C ALA A 134 -24.17 3.66 -6.03
N ALA A 135 -25.25 3.94 -6.78
CA ALA A 135 -25.39 5.17 -7.57
C ALA A 135 -25.33 6.43 -6.69
N LYS A 136 -26.06 6.45 -5.56
CA LYS A 136 -26.01 7.57 -4.60
C LYS A 136 -24.62 7.77 -4.00
N ARG A 137 -23.90 6.69 -3.66
CA ARG A 137 -22.52 6.76 -3.15
C ARG A 137 -21.55 7.31 -4.20
N LEU A 138 -21.67 6.87 -5.45
CA LEU A 138 -20.86 7.39 -6.55
C LEU A 138 -21.12 8.89 -6.75
N ARG A 139 -22.40 9.29 -6.75
CA ARG A 139 -22.80 10.69 -6.88
C ARG A 139 -22.29 11.54 -5.73
N LEU A 140 -22.31 11.03 -4.50
CA LEU A 140 -21.75 11.74 -3.34
C LEU A 140 -20.25 12.00 -3.53
N LYS A 141 -19.47 10.97 -3.89
CA LYS A 141 -18.03 11.10 -4.15
C LYS A 141 -17.73 12.10 -5.27
N GLU A 142 -18.51 12.08 -6.34
CA GLU A 142 -18.39 13.03 -7.43
C GLU A 142 -18.64 14.47 -6.95
N LEU A 143 -19.68 14.69 -6.15
CA LEU A 143 -20.01 16.00 -5.59
C LEU A 143 -18.95 16.50 -4.61
N GLU A 144 -18.39 15.62 -3.79
CA GLU A 144 -17.26 15.93 -2.91
C GLU A 144 -16.01 16.33 -3.70
N ALA A 145 -15.69 15.59 -4.78
CA ALA A 145 -14.58 15.92 -5.67
C ALA A 145 -14.80 17.27 -6.38
N ARG A 146 -16.02 17.55 -6.86
CA ARG A 146 -16.37 18.86 -7.46
C ARG A 146 -16.24 20.00 -6.44
N ARG A 147 -16.68 19.77 -5.20
CA ARG A 147 -16.51 20.75 -4.12
C ARG A 147 -15.03 21.02 -3.85
N LEU A 148 -14.22 19.97 -3.71
CA LEU A 148 -12.78 20.13 -3.52
C LEU A 148 -12.12 20.86 -4.69
N LEU A 149 -12.47 20.50 -5.93
CA LEU A 149 -11.97 21.17 -7.13
C LEU A 149 -12.35 22.65 -7.14
N SER A 150 -13.59 23.00 -6.77
CA SER A 150 -14.05 24.39 -6.74
C SER A 150 -13.24 25.28 -5.79
N VAL A 151 -12.74 24.72 -4.69
CA VAL A 151 -11.87 25.45 -3.72
C VAL A 151 -10.48 25.72 -4.31
N HIS A 152 -10.01 24.89 -5.24
CA HIS A 152 -8.65 24.94 -5.78
C HIS A 152 -8.59 25.27 -7.28
N ILE A 153 -9.72 25.62 -7.91
CA ILE A 153 -9.83 25.68 -9.37
C ILE A 153 -8.90 26.72 -9.98
N GLU A 154 -8.75 27.88 -9.33
CA GLU A 154 -7.84 28.95 -9.76
C GLU A 154 -6.37 28.52 -9.63
N SER A 155 -6.02 27.84 -8.54
CA SER A 155 -4.67 27.30 -8.35
C SER A 155 -4.32 26.24 -9.39
N VAL A 156 -5.26 25.34 -9.70
CA VAL A 156 -5.08 24.33 -10.75
C VAL A 156 -4.93 25.00 -12.12
N ALA A 157 -5.76 26.00 -12.44
CA ALA A 157 -5.65 26.76 -13.68
C ALA A 157 -4.28 27.43 -13.82
N GLN A 158 -3.79 28.08 -12.75
CA GLN A 158 -2.47 28.72 -12.74
C GLN A 158 -1.34 27.71 -12.97
N VAL A 159 -1.44 26.52 -12.37
CA VAL A 159 -0.44 25.45 -12.58
C VAL A 159 -0.44 25.00 -14.04
N ILE A 160 -1.61 24.85 -14.66
CA ILE A 160 -1.72 24.49 -16.09
C ILE A 160 -1.05 25.56 -16.96
N GLU A 161 -1.32 26.84 -16.71
CA GLU A 161 -0.69 27.95 -17.44
C GLU A 161 0.83 27.97 -17.24
N ASN A 162 1.30 27.81 -16.01
CA ASN A 162 2.73 27.77 -15.70
C ASN A 162 3.43 26.61 -16.40
N LEU A 163 2.80 25.42 -16.45
CA LEU A 163 3.33 24.27 -17.17
C LEU A 163 3.39 24.52 -18.68
N ALA A 164 2.35 25.12 -19.26
CA ALA A 164 2.35 25.50 -20.66
C ALA A 164 3.43 26.55 -20.97
N HIS A 165 3.61 27.54 -20.10
CA HIS A 165 4.66 28.54 -20.23
C HIS A 165 6.05 27.93 -20.12
N ARG A 166 6.26 27.00 -19.17
CA ARG A 166 7.52 26.27 -19.02
C ARG A 166 7.86 25.46 -20.28
N ALA A 167 6.88 24.79 -20.87
CA ALA A 167 7.07 24.04 -22.11
C ALA A 167 7.51 24.96 -23.28
N LYS A 168 6.93 26.17 -23.38
CA LYS A 168 7.36 27.16 -24.38
C LYS A 168 8.80 27.61 -24.15
N LEU A 169 9.16 27.97 -22.92
CA LEU A 169 10.53 28.38 -22.59
C LEU A 169 11.54 27.26 -22.87
N GLN A 170 11.17 26.01 -22.57
CA GLN A 170 12.00 24.84 -22.87
C GLN A 170 12.25 24.70 -24.37
N SER A 171 11.21 24.84 -25.20
CA SER A 171 11.35 24.86 -26.66
C SER A 171 12.28 25.98 -27.12
N CYS A 172 12.13 27.20 -26.59
CA CYS A 172 13.02 28.30 -26.95
C CYS A 172 14.48 28.03 -26.54
N LEU A 173 14.71 27.41 -25.39
CA LEU A 173 16.06 27.05 -24.94
C LEU A 173 16.67 26.00 -25.89
N GLU A 174 15.90 25.00 -26.28
CA GLU A 174 16.32 23.99 -27.26
C GLU A 174 16.64 24.62 -28.63
N ASP A 175 15.82 25.57 -29.10
CA ASP A 175 16.04 26.30 -30.35
C ASP A 175 17.31 27.18 -30.29
N ILE A 176 17.52 27.91 -29.20
CA ILE A 176 18.70 28.78 -29.01
C ILE A 176 19.98 27.94 -28.81
N GLY A 177 19.88 26.84 -28.07
CA GLY A 177 21.01 25.94 -27.81
C GLY A 177 21.50 25.21 -29.05
N ASN A 178 20.63 25.03 -30.06
CA ASN A 178 20.99 24.40 -31.33
C ASN A 178 21.67 25.40 -32.27
N THR A 179 22.93 25.72 -31.99
CA THR A 179 23.75 26.63 -32.83
C THR A 179 24.29 25.98 -34.10
N ARG A 180 24.14 24.66 -34.24
CA ARG A 180 24.67 23.88 -35.36
C ARG A 180 24.22 24.40 -36.74
N PRO A 181 22.94 24.75 -36.99
CA PRO A 181 22.51 25.29 -38.27
C PRO A 181 23.17 26.63 -38.59
N ILE A 182 23.36 27.49 -37.58
CA ILE A 182 24.04 28.79 -37.73
C ILE A 182 25.51 28.57 -38.08
N SER A 183 26.21 27.68 -37.37
CA SER A 183 27.60 27.33 -37.67
C SER A 183 27.77 26.71 -39.05
N LEU A 184 26.85 25.83 -39.46
CA LEU A 184 26.86 25.22 -40.80
C LEU A 184 26.65 26.28 -41.90
N LEU A 185 25.70 27.20 -41.71
CA LEU A 185 25.43 28.27 -42.66
C LEU A 185 26.63 29.24 -42.77
N ALA A 186 27.22 29.63 -41.65
CA ALA A 186 28.42 30.47 -41.63
C ALA A 186 29.61 29.80 -42.35
N GLY A 187 29.81 28.49 -42.11
CA GLY A 187 30.83 27.70 -42.81
C GLY A 187 30.57 27.61 -44.32
N HIS A 188 29.31 27.38 -44.72
CA HIS A 188 28.93 27.37 -46.14
C HIS A 188 29.20 28.72 -46.82
N LEU A 189 28.78 29.83 -46.21
CA LEU A 189 29.01 31.17 -46.75
C LEU A 189 30.50 31.49 -46.87
N SER A 190 31.31 31.14 -45.86
CA SER A 190 32.76 31.34 -45.90
C SER A 190 33.42 30.51 -47.01
N ARG A 191 32.97 29.27 -47.23
CA ARG A 191 33.46 28.43 -48.32
C ARG A 191 33.14 29.03 -49.68
N THR A 192 31.89 29.39 -49.94
CA THR A 192 31.44 29.88 -51.25
C THR A 192 32.01 31.26 -51.58
N TYR A 193 31.94 32.22 -50.66
CA TYR A 193 32.26 33.62 -50.96
C TYR A 193 33.71 34.00 -50.65
N VAL A 194 34.42 33.24 -49.82
CA VAL A 194 35.81 33.54 -49.47
C VAL A 194 36.74 32.48 -50.06
N SER A 195 36.57 31.21 -49.73
CA SER A 195 37.56 30.18 -50.12
C SER A 195 37.54 29.86 -51.62
N GLU A 196 36.35 29.64 -52.19
CA GLU A 196 36.20 29.32 -53.62
C GLU A 196 36.48 30.54 -54.52
N ALA A 197 36.03 31.72 -54.11
CA ALA A 197 36.32 32.97 -54.82
C ALA A 197 37.82 33.32 -54.81
N LEU A 198 38.50 33.13 -53.67
CA LEU A 198 39.95 33.33 -53.55
C LEU A 198 40.72 32.30 -54.37
N ALA A 199 40.33 31.02 -54.32
CA ALA A 199 40.94 29.97 -55.12
C ALA A 199 40.80 30.27 -56.63
N ALA A 200 39.64 30.74 -57.08
CA ALA A 200 39.43 31.11 -58.47
C ALA A 200 40.36 32.26 -58.90
N ARG A 201 40.41 33.36 -58.13
CA ARG A 201 41.30 34.49 -58.43
C ARG A 201 42.77 34.09 -58.45
N MET A 202 43.20 33.29 -57.49
CA MET A 202 44.60 32.87 -57.41
C MET A 202 44.97 31.96 -58.59
N ASN A 203 44.06 31.08 -59.04
CA ASN A 203 44.28 30.28 -60.24
C ASN A 203 44.30 31.12 -61.52
N ASP A 204 43.48 32.18 -61.60
CA ASP A 204 43.51 33.13 -62.71
C ASP A 204 44.87 33.87 -62.75
N GLU A 205 45.37 34.35 -61.61
CA GLU A 205 46.69 34.99 -61.55
C GLU A 205 47.85 34.03 -61.87
N LEU A 206 47.80 32.78 -61.38
CA LEU A 206 48.77 31.76 -61.75
C LEU A 206 48.78 31.47 -63.26
N SER A 207 47.61 31.50 -63.90
CA SER A 207 47.50 31.34 -65.35
C SER A 207 48.11 32.53 -66.11
N ARG A 208 48.00 33.76 -65.58
CA ARG A 208 48.62 34.96 -66.16
C ARG A 208 50.14 34.98 -66.02
N LEU A 209 50.65 34.26 -65.03
CA LEU A 209 52.07 34.09 -64.76
C LEU A 209 52.67 32.85 -65.47
N ASP A 210 51.97 32.31 -66.47
CA ASP A 210 52.36 31.14 -67.29
C ASP A 210 52.53 29.81 -66.51
N LEU A 211 51.92 29.68 -65.33
CA LEU A 211 51.96 28.47 -64.49
C LEU A 211 50.65 27.69 -64.56
N TYR A 212 50.44 27.00 -65.68
CA TYR A 212 49.19 26.27 -65.95
C TYR A 212 49.09 24.90 -65.27
N HIS A 213 50.22 24.30 -64.89
CA HIS A 213 50.26 22.97 -64.25
C HIS A 213 50.00 23.00 -62.75
N ILE A 214 49.98 24.18 -62.14
CA ILE A 214 49.72 24.37 -60.71
C ILE A 214 48.28 24.83 -60.54
N ARG A 215 47.46 24.01 -59.91
CA ARG A 215 46.12 24.40 -59.46
C ARG A 215 46.10 24.54 -57.95
N ALA A 216 45.82 25.74 -57.48
CA ALA A 216 45.69 26.00 -56.08
C ALA A 216 44.25 25.77 -55.60
N GLY A 217 44.11 24.97 -54.55
CA GLY A 217 42.93 24.89 -53.71
C GLY A 217 43.15 25.69 -52.43
N VAL A 218 42.10 26.25 -51.86
CA VAL A 218 42.14 26.90 -50.54
C VAL A 218 41.57 25.93 -49.52
N SER A 219 42.41 25.45 -48.60
CA SER A 219 41.93 24.71 -47.43
C SER A 219 41.50 25.70 -46.35
N SER A 220 40.26 25.57 -45.89
CA SER A 220 39.78 26.25 -44.69
C SER A 220 39.84 25.27 -43.53
N THR A 221 40.75 25.52 -42.59
CA THR A 221 40.83 24.78 -41.33
C THR A 221 40.56 25.76 -40.20
N GLY A 222 39.53 25.48 -39.40
CA GLY A 222 39.11 26.39 -38.34
C GLY A 222 38.43 25.67 -37.19
N ASP A 223 38.68 26.19 -36.00
CA ASP A 223 37.97 25.86 -34.77
C ASP A 223 37.47 27.16 -34.12
N ALA A 224 36.25 27.12 -33.57
CA ALA A 224 35.61 28.20 -32.81
C ALA A 224 35.74 29.64 -33.40
N GLY A 225 35.45 29.81 -34.69
CA GLY A 225 35.36 31.15 -35.31
C GLY A 225 36.67 31.76 -35.81
N SER A 226 37.79 31.03 -35.72
CA SER A 226 39.03 31.38 -36.41
C SER A 226 39.18 30.53 -37.68
N VAL A 227 39.38 31.19 -38.83
CA VAL A 227 39.58 30.51 -40.13
C VAL A 227 41.03 30.70 -40.55
N ARG A 228 41.76 29.61 -40.74
CA ARG A 228 43.07 29.61 -41.38
C ARG A 228 42.90 29.13 -42.82
N LEU A 229 43.30 29.99 -43.74
CA LEU A 229 43.32 29.68 -45.17
C LEU A 229 44.74 29.21 -45.54
N GLY A 230 44.84 28.00 -46.06
CA GLY A 230 46.09 27.41 -46.56
C GLY A 230 46.00 27.15 -48.06
N ILE A 231 47.13 27.22 -48.74
CA ILE A 231 47.24 26.85 -50.16
C ILE A 231 47.51 25.36 -50.25
N LEU A 232 46.66 24.64 -50.98
CA LEU A 232 46.85 23.23 -51.33
C LEU A 232 47.07 23.09 -52.82
N LEU A 233 47.89 22.13 -53.23
CA LEU A 233 48.01 21.73 -54.63
C LEU A 233 46.93 20.70 -54.95
N HIS A 234 46.18 20.94 -56.03
CA HIS A 234 45.20 19.97 -56.50
C HIS A 234 45.89 18.65 -56.83
N GLU A 235 45.33 17.53 -56.34
CA GLU A 235 45.84 16.16 -56.55
C GLU A 235 47.17 15.80 -55.84
N CYS A 236 47.68 16.64 -54.93
CA CYS A 236 48.84 16.30 -54.11
C CYS A 236 48.50 16.30 -52.60
N GLN A 237 48.93 15.26 -51.87
CA GLN A 237 48.78 15.17 -50.41
C GLN A 237 50.00 15.71 -49.65
N LEU A 238 51.05 16.12 -50.36
CA LEU A 238 52.27 16.69 -49.79
C LEU A 238 52.16 18.21 -49.72
N ASP A 239 52.80 18.81 -48.72
CA ASP A 239 52.80 20.26 -48.58
C ASP A 239 53.47 20.94 -49.79
N PRO A 240 52.97 22.11 -50.24
CA PRO A 240 53.49 22.77 -51.44
C PRO A 240 55.00 23.03 -51.42
N HIS A 241 55.58 23.25 -50.23
CA HIS A 241 57.01 23.51 -50.05
C HIS A 241 57.92 22.30 -50.32
N LEU A 242 57.36 21.09 -50.37
CA LEU A 242 58.09 19.83 -50.63
C LEU A 242 58.08 19.42 -52.11
N VAL A 243 57.20 20.03 -52.91
CA VAL A 243 56.94 19.60 -54.30
C VAL A 243 57.33 20.70 -55.30
N LEU A 244 57.07 21.96 -54.94
CA LEU A 244 57.35 23.10 -55.81
C LEU A 244 58.82 23.50 -55.72
N SER A 245 59.43 23.85 -56.86
CA SER A 245 60.74 24.50 -56.87
C SER A 245 60.69 25.87 -56.20
N GLU A 246 61.83 26.39 -55.74
CA GLU A 246 61.91 27.71 -55.07
C GLU A 246 61.32 28.83 -55.94
N ALA A 247 61.53 28.77 -57.25
CA ALA A 247 60.96 29.73 -58.20
C ALA A 247 59.43 29.65 -58.26
N GLU A 248 58.86 28.44 -58.32
CA GLU A 248 57.41 28.23 -58.32
C GLU A 248 56.79 28.64 -56.97
N GLN A 249 57.45 28.38 -55.85
CA GLN A 249 56.99 28.81 -54.53
C GLN A 249 56.90 30.34 -54.43
N ARG A 250 57.89 31.07 -54.96
CA ARG A 250 57.86 32.54 -55.01
C ARG A 250 56.73 33.07 -55.88
N ILE A 251 56.48 32.43 -57.02
CA ILE A 251 55.41 32.85 -57.92
C ILE A 251 54.02 32.57 -57.31
N CYS A 252 53.83 31.42 -56.64
CA CYS A 252 52.61 31.15 -55.87
C CYS A 252 52.41 32.14 -54.72
N ALA A 253 53.48 32.56 -54.04
CA ALA A 253 53.39 33.57 -52.99
C ALA A 253 53.01 34.96 -53.54
N LEU A 254 53.49 35.31 -54.73
CA LEU A 254 53.12 36.55 -55.43
C LEU A 254 51.65 36.55 -55.87
N ALA A 255 51.17 35.43 -56.40
CA ALA A 255 49.77 35.28 -56.81
C ALA A 255 48.76 35.38 -55.64
N ASN A 256 49.24 35.30 -54.39
CA ASN A 256 48.43 35.42 -53.17
C ASN A 256 48.49 36.81 -52.52
N ALA A 257 49.35 37.71 -53.02
CA ALA A 257 49.58 39.05 -52.42
C ALA A 257 48.69 40.16 -53.02
N ASP A 258 48.01 39.89 -54.14
CA ASP A 258 47.01 40.75 -54.80
C ASP A 258 45.57 40.23 -54.56
#